data_AF-A0A507FGE9-F1
#
_entry.id   AF-A0A507FGE9-F1
#
_cell.length_a   1.000
_cell.length_b   1.000
_cell.length_c   1.000
_cell.angle_alpha   90.00
_cell.angle_beta   90.00
_cell.angle_gamma   90.00
#
_symmetry.space_group_name_H-M   'P 1'
#
loop_
_entity.id
_entity.type
_entity.pdbx_description
1 polymer ?
#
loop_
_entity_poly.entity_id
_entity_poly.type
_entity_poly.pdbx_seq_one_letter_code
_entity_poly.pdbx_strand_id
1 'polypeptide(L)'
;MCTDKADGRRLPNELIEAILQLLPPLQMFQLATAFRFLRLQSSAIPLLPGATIDKAAAKGQVALLNWWKQNKLPFNYSRAALDNASRYGHVLVLDWWRESGLALKYSHRAVDWASANGHIAVLMWWDAHSRTRSSPSRLLTKGRSITFKYSSKSIDAAHSPDVLDWWCTCRLRHEFKQSFSRQVLSKASRTGNVQVLEWWKKSGFLDDRNEDIFEPLFTAQALDLASQNGFVGVLEWWVGSGFRFETSRQALLLASLNGHVEVLDWWRRSGLVDFELSEGEREMVLTECPPNVVEWWSSEAGVK
;
A
#
# COMPACT_ATOMS: atom_id res chain seq x y z
N MET A 1 58.56 -16.69 10.54
CA MET A 1 57.66 -16.75 11.72
C MET A 1 57.45 -15.31 12.15
N CYS A 2 56.41 -14.60 11.68
CA CYS A 2 55.02 -14.61 12.19
C CYS A 2 55.00 -14.53 13.74
N THR A 3 54.39 -13.57 14.42
CA THR A 3 53.21 -12.72 14.13
C THR A 3 53.25 -11.39 14.91
N ASP A 4 52.24 -10.56 14.64
CA ASP A 4 51.68 -9.51 15.50
C ASP A 4 52.35 -8.14 15.58
N LYS A 5 51.82 -7.23 14.75
CA LYS A 5 51.56 -5.82 15.12
C LYS A 5 50.69 -5.15 14.04
N ALA A 6 49.38 -5.35 14.13
CA ALA A 6 48.39 -4.48 13.51
C ALA A 6 47.00 -4.68 14.17
N ASP A 7 46.95 -4.66 15.51
CA ASP A 7 45.67 -4.58 16.24
C ASP A 7 45.61 -3.23 16.96
N GLY A 8 45.00 -2.27 16.26
CA GLY A 8 44.92 -0.89 16.71
C GLY A 8 43.83 -0.19 15.92
N ARG A 9 42.68 0.00 16.59
CA ARG A 9 41.48 0.75 16.18
C ARG A 9 40.44 -0.04 15.38
N ARG A 10 39.80 -1.01 16.03
CA ARG A 10 38.45 -1.46 15.70
C ARG A 10 37.53 -0.97 16.81
N LEU A 11 36.55 -0.13 16.49
CA LEU A 11 35.51 0.27 17.45
C LEU A 11 34.55 -0.91 17.60
N PRO A 12 34.15 -1.30 18.82
CA PRO A 12 33.16 -2.36 19.03
C PRO A 12 31.84 -2.03 18.32
N ASN A 13 31.22 -3.04 17.71
CA ASN A 13 30.00 -2.85 16.92
C ASN A 13 28.84 -2.30 17.76
N GLU A 14 28.73 -2.71 19.03
CA GLU A 14 27.71 -2.19 19.95
C GLU A 14 27.88 -0.68 20.20
N LEU A 15 29.13 -0.22 20.21
CA LEU A 15 29.49 1.18 20.46
C LEU A 15 29.23 2.05 19.22
N ILE A 16 29.44 1.49 18.02
CA ILE A 16 29.05 2.13 16.76
C ILE A 16 27.53 2.25 16.68
N GLU A 17 26.78 1.20 17.01
CA GLU A 17 25.32 1.22 17.00
C GLU A 17 24.76 2.23 18.02
N ALA A 18 25.33 2.29 19.23
CA ALA A 18 24.96 3.28 20.24
C ALA A 18 25.23 4.72 19.77
N ILE A 19 26.38 4.98 19.13
CA ILE A 19 26.69 6.31 18.55
C ILE A 19 25.73 6.66 17.43
N LEU A 20 25.40 5.70 16.56
CA LEU A 20 24.48 5.92 15.45
C LEU A 20 23.07 6.29 15.94
N GLN A 21 22.58 5.65 17.02
CA GLN A 21 21.26 5.96 17.60
C GLN A 21 21.15 7.38 18.19
N LEU A 22 22.27 8.01 18.56
CA LEU A 22 22.31 9.37 19.11
C LEU A 22 22.33 10.47 18.03
N LEU A 23 22.51 10.10 16.77
CA LEU A 23 22.71 11.06 15.68
C LEU A 23 21.42 11.33 14.90
N PRO A 24 21.16 12.59 14.50
CA PRO A 24 20.18 12.92 13.48
C PRO A 24 20.38 12.08 12.21
N PRO A 25 19.32 11.73 11.47
CA PRO A 25 19.38 10.77 10.35
C PRO A 25 20.46 11.09 9.30
N LEU A 26 20.71 12.36 9.02
CA LEU A 26 21.76 12.80 8.08
C LEU A 26 23.17 12.55 8.61
N GLN A 27 23.42 12.83 9.89
CA GLN A 27 24.73 12.66 10.52
C GLN A 27 25.04 11.18 10.78
N MET A 28 24.04 10.42 11.22
CA MET A 28 24.10 8.95 11.33
C MET A 28 24.53 8.34 10.00
N PHE A 29 23.88 8.77 8.92
CA PHE A 29 24.17 8.28 7.58
C PHE A 29 25.55 8.71 7.05
N GLN A 30 25.95 9.97 7.28
CA GLN A 30 27.28 10.47 6.92
C GLN A 30 28.39 9.65 7.59
N LEU A 31 28.25 9.38 8.89
CA LEU A 31 29.21 8.63 9.68
C LEU A 31 29.28 7.15 9.23
N ALA A 32 28.12 6.51 9.06
CA ALA A 32 28.00 5.17 8.51
C ALA A 32 28.67 5.00 7.13
N THR A 33 28.47 5.99 6.26
CA THR A 33 29.04 5.98 4.90
C THR A 33 30.54 6.27 4.91
N ALA A 34 30.98 7.21 5.74
CA ALA A 34 32.40 7.49 5.94
C ALA A 34 33.14 6.24 6.43
N PHE A 35 32.57 5.49 7.38
CA PHE A 35 33.14 4.22 7.83
C PHE A 35 33.23 3.18 6.70
N ARG A 36 32.21 3.10 5.83
CA ARG A 36 32.20 2.22 4.66
C ARG A 36 33.30 2.54 3.63
N PHE A 37 33.60 3.82 3.41
CA PHE A 37 34.58 4.27 2.40
C PHE A 37 36.02 4.40 2.91
N LEU A 38 36.21 4.71 4.19
CA LEU A 38 37.55 4.91 4.80
C LEU A 38 38.30 3.61 5.15
N ARG A 39 37.86 2.45 4.64
CA ARG A 39 38.45 1.12 4.96
C ARG A 39 38.52 0.80 6.47
N LEU A 40 37.72 1.46 7.31
CA LEU A 40 37.53 1.02 8.69
C LEU A 40 36.52 -0.14 8.67
N GLN A 41 37.07 -1.35 8.52
CA GLN A 41 36.38 -2.65 8.52
C GLN A 41 35.32 -2.86 7.44
N SER A 42 35.79 -3.20 6.24
CA SER A 42 34.97 -3.77 5.16
C SER A 42 34.30 -5.11 5.50
N SER A 43 34.54 -5.68 6.69
CA SER A 43 34.02 -6.98 7.11
C SER A 43 33.21 -6.97 8.41
N ALA A 44 33.08 -5.84 9.12
CA ALA A 44 32.46 -5.81 10.46
C ALA A 44 31.33 -4.78 10.62
N ILE A 45 31.21 -3.82 9.73
CA ILE A 45 30.04 -2.94 9.71
C ILE A 45 29.00 -3.68 8.88
N PRO A 46 27.84 -4.05 9.45
CA PRO A 46 26.75 -4.59 8.65
C PRO A 46 26.59 -3.65 7.46
N LEU A 47 26.49 -4.20 6.25
CA LEU A 47 25.90 -3.49 5.12
C LEU A 47 24.60 -2.88 5.66
N LEU A 48 24.60 -1.63 6.15
CA LEU A 48 23.52 -1.11 6.98
C LEU A 48 22.22 -1.32 6.19
N PRO A 49 21.38 -2.30 6.56
CA PRO A 49 20.39 -2.83 5.63
C PRO A 49 19.32 -1.79 5.26
N GLY A 50 19.29 -0.66 5.98
CA GLY A 50 18.40 0.48 5.75
C GLY A 50 19.03 1.72 5.10
N ALA A 51 20.35 1.76 4.86
CA ALA A 51 21.04 2.96 4.37
C ALA A 51 21.21 2.92 2.83
N THR A 52 20.10 2.69 2.11
CA THR A 52 20.08 2.59 0.64
C THR A 52 19.40 3.79 0.00
N ILE A 53 19.74 4.07 -1.26
CA ILE A 53 19.07 5.10 -2.07
C ILE A 53 17.56 4.86 -2.16
N ASP A 54 17.14 3.60 -2.29
CA ASP A 54 15.72 3.22 -2.35
C ASP A 54 14.98 3.58 -1.04
N LYS A 55 15.62 3.42 0.13
CA LYS A 55 15.04 3.79 1.43
C LYS A 55 15.05 5.31 1.64
N ALA A 56 16.09 6.01 1.19
CA ALA A 56 16.16 7.47 1.20
C ALA A 56 15.01 8.08 0.38
N ALA A 57 14.77 7.53 -0.82
CA ALA A 57 13.64 7.90 -1.67
C ALA A 57 12.30 7.61 -1.00
N ALA A 58 12.15 6.44 -0.38
CA ALA A 58 10.95 6.05 0.37
C ALA A 58 10.65 6.93 1.60
N LYS A 59 11.67 7.63 2.15
CA LYS A 59 11.53 8.55 3.28
C LYS A 59 11.49 10.02 2.86
N GLY A 60 11.51 10.33 1.57
CA GLY A 60 11.47 11.71 1.07
C GLY A 60 12.77 12.49 1.28
N GLN A 61 13.89 11.83 1.56
CA GLN A 61 15.13 12.48 2.00
C GLN A 61 15.97 13.01 0.83
N VAL A 62 15.50 14.06 0.16
CA VAL A 62 16.18 14.68 -0.99
C VAL A 62 17.59 15.20 -0.62
N ALA A 63 17.76 15.77 0.58
CA ALA A 63 19.07 16.21 1.06
C ALA A 63 20.11 15.07 1.09
N LEU A 64 19.66 13.86 1.44
CA LEU A 64 20.51 12.67 1.47
C LEU A 64 20.93 12.23 0.07
N LEU A 65 19.99 12.26 -0.87
CA LEU A 65 20.25 11.96 -2.28
C LEU A 65 21.23 12.97 -2.90
N ASN A 66 21.07 14.25 -2.59
CA ASN A 66 21.99 15.32 -2.97
C ASN A 66 23.40 15.08 -2.41
N TRP A 67 23.51 14.82 -1.11
CA TRP A 67 24.80 14.55 -0.47
C TRP A 67 25.50 13.34 -1.11
N TRP A 68 24.77 12.26 -1.37
CA TRP A 68 25.30 11.05 -2.00
C TRP A 68 25.88 11.34 -3.39
N LYS A 69 25.15 12.14 -4.19
CA LYS A 69 25.58 12.57 -5.53
C LYS A 69 26.79 13.51 -5.48
N GLN A 70 26.80 14.48 -4.57
CA GLN A 70 27.91 15.45 -4.39
C GLN A 70 29.22 14.75 -4.00
N ASN A 71 29.14 13.73 -3.15
CA ASN A 71 30.30 12.94 -2.73
C ASN A 71 30.72 11.87 -3.75
N LYS A 72 30.11 11.84 -4.95
CA LYS A 72 30.41 10.92 -6.06
C LYS A 72 30.42 9.45 -5.65
N LEU A 73 29.58 9.09 -4.67
CA LEU A 73 29.49 7.73 -4.19
C LEU A 73 28.75 6.85 -5.22
N PRO A 74 29.00 5.52 -5.25
CA PRO A 74 28.28 4.59 -6.12
C PRO A 74 26.77 4.72 -5.94
N PHE A 75 26.07 5.04 -7.02
CA PHE A 75 24.65 5.38 -7.00
C PHE A 75 23.81 4.19 -7.49
N ASN A 76 23.68 3.18 -6.63
CA ASN A 76 22.92 1.95 -6.92
C ASN A 76 21.48 2.07 -6.42
N TYR A 77 20.52 2.00 -7.35
CA TYR A 77 19.09 2.06 -7.07
C TYR A 77 18.30 1.19 -8.03
N SER A 78 17.15 0.73 -7.53
CA SER A 78 16.20 -0.11 -8.25
C SER A 78 14.94 0.68 -8.63
N ARG A 79 13.93 -0.01 -9.19
CA ARG A 79 12.60 0.58 -9.39
C ARG A 79 11.93 0.98 -8.08
N ALA A 80 12.33 0.35 -6.97
CA ALA A 80 11.78 0.61 -5.65
C ALA A 80 11.99 2.05 -5.17
N ALA A 81 13.02 2.77 -5.65
CA ALA A 81 13.21 4.18 -5.30
C ALA A 81 12.00 5.04 -5.71
N LEU A 82 11.63 5.02 -7.00
CA LEU A 82 10.52 5.82 -7.52
C LEU A 82 9.16 5.21 -7.17
N ASP A 83 9.05 3.89 -7.13
CA ASP A 83 7.80 3.21 -6.72
C ASP A 83 7.47 3.55 -5.25
N ASN A 84 8.45 3.51 -4.33
CA ASN A 84 8.22 3.86 -2.93
C ASN A 84 8.07 5.36 -2.71
N ALA A 85 8.83 6.20 -3.43
CA ALA A 85 8.63 7.66 -3.38
C ALA A 85 7.18 8.01 -3.77
N SER A 86 6.63 7.33 -4.77
CA SER A 86 5.23 7.49 -5.18
C SER A 86 4.24 6.93 -4.15
N ARG A 87 4.55 5.77 -3.57
CA ARG A 87 3.74 5.14 -2.49
C ARG A 87 3.58 6.04 -1.27
N TYR A 88 4.60 6.82 -0.92
CA TYR A 88 4.62 7.69 0.26
C TYR A 88 4.44 9.18 -0.06
N GLY A 89 4.07 9.52 -1.29
CA GLY A 89 3.66 10.88 -1.64
C GLY A 89 4.81 11.88 -1.85
N HIS A 90 6.03 11.42 -2.10
CA HIS A 90 7.23 12.26 -2.14
C HIS A 90 7.50 12.86 -3.52
N VAL A 91 6.71 13.87 -3.92
CA VAL A 91 6.88 14.59 -5.22
C VAL A 91 8.29 15.17 -5.37
N LEU A 92 8.86 15.75 -4.31
CA LEU A 92 10.21 16.33 -4.34
C LEU A 92 11.30 15.32 -4.70
N VAL A 93 11.11 14.03 -4.38
CA VAL A 93 12.04 12.97 -4.79
C VAL A 93 11.91 12.68 -6.28
N LEU A 94 10.70 12.76 -6.84
CA LEU A 94 10.45 12.59 -8.27
C LEU A 94 11.07 13.74 -9.09
N ASP A 95 10.87 14.98 -8.62
CA ASP A 95 11.52 16.18 -9.19
C ASP A 95 13.03 16.05 -9.13
N TRP A 96 13.57 15.70 -7.96
CA TRP A 96 15.00 15.48 -7.79
C TRP A 96 15.54 14.45 -8.77
N TRP A 97 14.83 13.33 -8.97
CA TRP A 97 15.26 12.30 -9.91
C TRP A 97 15.27 12.81 -11.35
N ARG A 98 14.25 13.58 -11.74
CA ARG A 98 14.14 14.18 -13.07
C ARG A 98 15.27 15.16 -13.35
N GLU A 99 15.63 15.99 -12.38
CA GLU A 99 16.72 16.96 -12.46
C GLU A 99 18.11 16.33 -12.32
N SER A 100 18.19 15.17 -11.68
CA SER A 100 19.47 14.50 -11.40
C SER A 100 20.21 14.04 -12.66
N GLY A 101 19.52 13.90 -13.80
CA GLY A 101 20.04 13.32 -15.03
C GLY A 101 20.16 11.80 -15.03
N LEU A 102 19.75 11.15 -13.93
CA LEU A 102 19.73 9.69 -13.75
C LEU A 102 18.58 9.04 -14.54
N ALA A 103 18.71 7.74 -14.83
CA ALA A 103 17.64 6.98 -15.47
C ALA A 103 16.42 6.83 -14.54
N LEU A 104 15.22 7.08 -15.08
CA LEU A 104 13.98 6.90 -14.33
C LEU A 104 13.58 5.42 -14.34
N LYS A 105 13.96 4.68 -13.30
CA LYS A 105 13.57 3.28 -13.09
C LYS A 105 12.31 3.23 -12.24
N TYR A 106 11.18 2.88 -12.83
CA TYR A 106 9.89 2.72 -12.14
C TYR A 106 9.04 1.63 -12.81
N SER A 107 8.03 1.16 -12.10
CA SER A 107 7.03 0.21 -12.59
C SER A 107 5.61 0.81 -12.52
N HIS A 108 4.60 0.04 -12.92
CA HIS A 108 3.19 0.46 -12.73
C HIS A 108 2.85 0.67 -11.25
N ARG A 109 3.63 0.09 -10.33
CA ARG A 109 3.43 0.25 -8.87
C ARG A 109 3.56 1.68 -8.41
N ALA A 110 4.32 2.53 -9.11
CA ALA A 110 4.41 3.95 -8.77
C ALA A 110 3.04 4.62 -8.79
N VAL A 111 2.27 4.43 -9.86
CA VAL A 111 0.93 5.01 -10.01
C VAL A 111 -0.09 4.25 -9.16
N ASP A 112 -0.04 2.92 -9.16
CA ASP A 112 -0.97 2.08 -8.38
C ASP A 112 -0.92 2.37 -6.88
N TRP A 113 0.29 2.51 -6.32
CA TRP A 113 0.43 2.84 -4.92
C TRP A 113 0.13 4.30 -4.62
N ALA A 114 0.44 5.24 -5.53
CA ALA A 114 0.03 6.63 -5.34
C ALA A 114 -1.51 6.76 -5.29
N SER A 115 -2.21 6.04 -6.17
CA SER A 115 -3.67 5.99 -6.18
C SER A 115 -4.24 5.33 -4.92
N ALA A 116 -3.65 4.20 -4.50
CA ALA A 116 -4.09 3.47 -3.32
C ALA A 116 -3.84 4.17 -1.98
N ASN A 117 -2.94 5.17 -1.95
CA ASN A 117 -2.64 5.97 -0.75
C ASN A 117 -3.13 7.43 -0.86
N GLY A 118 -3.93 7.76 -1.88
CA GLY A 118 -4.52 9.10 -1.99
C GLY A 118 -3.56 10.21 -2.42
N HIS A 119 -2.42 9.87 -3.01
CA HIS A 119 -1.38 10.85 -3.37
C HIS A 119 -1.63 11.51 -4.72
N ILE A 120 -2.68 12.35 -4.80
CA ILE A 120 -3.09 13.06 -6.02
C ILE A 120 -1.94 13.90 -6.61
N ALA A 121 -1.15 14.58 -5.78
CA ALA A 121 -0.01 15.37 -6.26
C ALA A 121 1.02 14.52 -7.02
N VAL A 122 1.23 13.27 -6.60
CA VAL A 122 2.09 12.31 -7.32
C VAL A 122 1.44 11.86 -8.62
N LEU A 123 0.13 11.58 -8.62
CA LEU A 123 -0.60 11.21 -9.84
C LEU A 123 -0.56 12.33 -10.89
N MET A 124 -0.80 13.57 -10.47
CA MET A 124 -0.65 14.77 -11.31
C MET A 124 0.77 14.91 -11.84
N TRP A 125 1.79 14.63 -11.02
CA TRP A 125 3.19 14.68 -11.46
C TRP A 125 3.46 13.67 -12.57
N TRP A 126 3.01 12.41 -12.42
CA TRP A 126 3.20 11.38 -13.44
C TRP A 126 2.43 11.69 -14.73
N ASP A 127 1.19 12.19 -14.63
CA ASP A 127 0.39 12.59 -15.80
C ASP A 127 1.03 13.77 -16.55
N ALA A 128 1.37 14.85 -15.84
CA ALA A 128 1.97 16.05 -16.43
C ALA A 128 3.31 15.79 -17.14
N HIS A 129 4.07 14.79 -16.68
CA HIS A 129 5.38 14.46 -17.24
C HIS A 129 5.37 13.28 -18.22
N SER A 130 4.23 12.59 -18.39
CA SER A 130 4.09 11.55 -19.40
C SER A 130 3.92 12.16 -20.80
N ARG A 131 4.75 11.75 -21.77
CA ARG A 131 4.72 12.32 -23.14
C ARG A 131 3.56 11.75 -23.97
N THR A 132 2.88 12.64 -24.68
CA THR A 132 1.94 12.36 -25.77
C THR A 132 2.58 11.52 -26.88
N ARG A 133 1.76 10.69 -27.52
CA ARG A 133 2.06 9.89 -28.72
C ARG A 133 2.28 10.73 -29.99
N SER A 134 2.75 11.98 -29.87
CA SER A 134 2.81 12.94 -30.97
C SER A 134 3.91 13.97 -30.77
N SER A 135 5.16 13.54 -30.99
CA SER A 135 6.22 14.36 -31.56
C SER A 135 7.27 13.43 -32.16
N PRO A 136 7.36 13.31 -33.50
CA PRO A 136 8.52 12.69 -34.11
C PRO A 136 9.68 13.68 -34.01
N SER A 137 10.86 13.19 -33.66
CA SER A 137 12.18 13.87 -33.74
C SER A 137 12.59 14.87 -32.64
N ARG A 138 13.39 14.38 -31.69
CA ARG A 138 14.88 14.53 -31.71
C ARG A 138 15.47 13.76 -30.52
N LEU A 139 16.24 12.72 -30.83
CA LEU A 139 17.25 12.07 -29.97
C LEU A 139 16.87 11.95 -28.48
N LEU A 140 15.82 11.19 -28.17
CA LEU A 140 15.60 10.75 -26.79
C LEU A 140 16.53 9.57 -26.51
N THR A 141 17.55 9.82 -25.70
CA THR A 141 18.35 8.76 -25.09
C THR A 141 17.43 7.76 -24.39
N LYS A 142 17.58 6.46 -24.69
CA LYS A 142 16.86 5.36 -24.03
C LYS A 142 16.89 5.59 -22.51
N GLY A 143 15.72 5.72 -21.88
CA GLY A 143 15.58 5.82 -20.42
C GLY A 143 15.20 7.19 -19.82
N ARG A 144 14.95 8.22 -20.65
CA ARG A 144 14.48 9.55 -20.17
C ARG A 144 13.02 9.87 -20.49
N SER A 145 12.33 9.04 -21.29
CA SER A 145 10.90 9.23 -21.56
C SER A 145 10.08 8.62 -20.43
N ILE A 146 9.23 9.43 -19.79
CA ILE A 146 8.23 8.94 -18.85
C ILE A 146 7.03 8.45 -19.66
N THR A 147 6.73 7.17 -19.52
CA THR A 147 5.51 6.51 -19.99
C THR A 147 4.60 6.36 -18.79
N PHE A 148 3.34 6.78 -18.90
CA PHE A 148 2.37 6.56 -17.83
C PHE A 148 2.06 5.05 -17.74
N LYS A 149 2.34 4.43 -16.59
CA LYS A 149 2.16 2.98 -16.37
C LYS A 149 1.28 2.77 -15.13
N TYR A 150 0.18 2.04 -15.29
CA TYR A 150 -0.74 1.69 -14.22
C TYR A 150 -1.35 0.31 -14.50
N SER A 151 -1.94 -0.31 -13.49
CA SER A 151 -2.77 -1.51 -13.66
C SER A 151 -4.22 -1.22 -13.23
N SER A 152 -5.12 -2.18 -13.41
CA SER A 152 -6.51 -2.03 -12.92
C SER A 152 -6.58 -1.71 -11.43
N LYS A 153 -5.59 -2.18 -10.64
CA LYS A 153 -5.48 -1.93 -9.21
C LYS A 153 -5.34 -0.44 -8.86
N SER A 154 -4.84 0.39 -9.77
CA SER A 154 -4.79 1.84 -9.58
C SER A 154 -6.18 2.40 -9.31
N ILE A 155 -7.18 1.95 -10.07
CA ILE A 155 -8.55 2.44 -9.97
C ILE A 155 -9.28 1.68 -8.86
N ASP A 156 -9.14 0.34 -8.82
CA ASP A 156 -9.87 -0.51 -7.87
C ASP A 156 -9.49 -0.23 -6.41
N ALA A 157 -8.24 0.13 -6.16
CA ALA A 157 -7.74 0.40 -4.82
C ALA A 157 -7.72 1.89 -4.48
N ALA A 158 -8.35 2.75 -5.29
CA ALA A 158 -8.35 4.19 -5.07
C ALA A 158 -8.77 4.54 -3.63
N HIS A 159 -7.95 5.37 -2.98
CA HIS A 159 -8.11 5.66 -1.56
C HIS A 159 -9.35 6.51 -1.26
N SER A 160 -9.73 7.43 -2.15
CA SER A 160 -10.78 8.41 -1.94
C SER A 160 -11.55 8.74 -3.21
N PRO A 161 -12.76 9.34 -3.09
CA PRO A 161 -13.50 9.86 -4.24
C PRO A 161 -12.69 10.85 -5.08
N ASP A 162 -11.88 11.71 -4.45
CA ASP A 162 -11.04 12.69 -5.16
C ASP A 162 -10.05 12.03 -6.13
N VAL A 163 -9.51 10.86 -5.76
CA VAL A 163 -8.64 10.09 -6.65
C VAL A 163 -9.42 9.53 -7.83
N LEU A 164 -10.66 9.08 -7.61
CA LEU A 164 -11.53 8.58 -8.68
C LEU A 164 -12.00 9.72 -9.61
N ASP A 165 -12.28 10.90 -9.07
CA ASP A 165 -12.54 12.12 -9.84
C ASP A 165 -11.31 12.52 -10.66
N TRP A 166 -10.12 12.42 -10.07
CA TRP A 166 -8.88 12.60 -10.81
C TRP A 166 -8.75 11.59 -11.96
N TRP A 167 -9.04 10.30 -11.74
CA TRP A 167 -9.04 9.31 -12.81
C TRP A 167 -10.07 9.59 -13.91
N CYS A 168 -11.22 10.16 -13.57
CA CYS A 168 -12.24 10.55 -14.55
C CYS A 168 -11.86 11.78 -15.37
N THR A 169 -11.06 12.67 -14.80
CA THR A 169 -10.65 13.94 -15.42
C THR A 169 -9.28 13.88 -16.08
N CYS A 170 -8.44 12.90 -15.73
CA CYS A 170 -7.13 12.74 -16.33
C CYS A 170 -7.24 12.43 -17.82
N ARG A 171 -6.16 12.69 -18.56
CA ARG A 171 -6.11 12.60 -20.03
C ARG A 171 -6.38 11.18 -20.57
N LEU A 172 -6.46 10.18 -19.69
CA LEU A 172 -6.69 8.76 -19.98
C LEU A 172 -8.15 8.32 -19.82
N ARG A 173 -9.10 9.27 -19.75
CA ARG A 173 -10.55 9.02 -19.60
C ARG A 173 -11.11 7.88 -20.47
N HIS A 174 -10.64 7.74 -21.71
CA HIS A 174 -11.14 6.70 -22.63
C HIS A 174 -10.74 5.28 -22.21
N GLU A 175 -9.64 5.11 -21.48
CA GLU A 175 -9.18 3.82 -20.98
C GLU A 175 -9.88 3.43 -19.67
N PHE A 176 -10.44 4.40 -18.93
CA PHE A 176 -11.06 4.18 -17.62
C PHE A 176 -12.15 3.09 -17.62
N LYS A 177 -13.05 3.11 -18.62
CA LYS A 177 -14.16 2.12 -18.72
C LYS A 177 -13.69 0.67 -18.93
N GLN A 178 -12.49 0.47 -19.45
CA GLN A 178 -11.92 -0.87 -19.70
C GLN A 178 -10.93 -1.28 -18.61
N SER A 179 -10.68 -0.40 -17.62
CA SER A 179 -9.52 -0.54 -16.74
C SER A 179 -9.85 -0.96 -15.31
N PHE A 180 -11.07 -0.78 -14.80
CA PHE A 180 -11.43 -1.24 -13.46
C PHE A 180 -11.91 -2.71 -13.46
N SER A 181 -11.67 -3.44 -12.37
CA SER A 181 -12.03 -4.86 -12.27
C SER A 181 -13.42 -5.07 -11.67
N ARG A 182 -13.94 -6.29 -11.80
CA ARG A 182 -15.19 -6.73 -11.14
C ARG A 182 -15.12 -6.68 -9.61
N GLN A 183 -13.91 -6.56 -9.04
CA GLN A 183 -13.66 -6.55 -7.59
C GLN A 183 -13.64 -5.14 -6.97
N VAL A 184 -14.00 -4.08 -7.71
CA VAL A 184 -13.99 -2.69 -7.19
C VAL A 184 -14.71 -2.55 -5.85
N LEU A 185 -15.89 -3.17 -5.71
CA LEU A 185 -16.69 -3.10 -4.48
C LEU A 185 -16.07 -3.90 -3.34
N SER A 186 -15.45 -5.06 -3.61
CA SER A 186 -14.77 -5.85 -2.57
C SER A 186 -13.44 -5.20 -2.13
N LYS A 187 -12.77 -4.45 -3.02
CA LYS A 187 -11.61 -3.62 -2.64
C LYS A 187 -12.00 -2.47 -1.73
N ALA A 188 -13.04 -1.71 -2.09
CA ALA A 188 -13.54 -0.61 -1.26
C ALA A 188 -14.09 -1.10 0.09
N SER A 189 -14.71 -2.28 0.11
CA SER A 189 -15.20 -2.90 1.36
C SER A 189 -14.05 -3.34 2.27
N ARG A 190 -12.94 -3.85 1.71
CA ARG A 190 -11.72 -4.17 2.49
C ARG A 190 -11.07 -2.94 3.13
N THR A 191 -11.19 -1.77 2.53
CA THR A 191 -10.58 -0.54 3.07
C THR A 191 -11.51 0.24 3.99
N GLY A 192 -12.78 -0.18 4.12
CA GLY A 192 -13.76 0.50 4.95
C GLY A 192 -14.28 1.81 4.36
N ASN A 193 -13.98 2.10 3.08
CA ASN A 193 -14.27 3.41 2.51
C ASN A 193 -15.68 3.46 1.90
N VAL A 194 -16.66 3.82 2.73
CA VAL A 194 -18.06 4.03 2.33
C VAL A 194 -18.20 5.15 1.28
N GLN A 195 -17.37 6.18 1.33
CA GLN A 195 -17.44 7.27 0.35
C GLN A 195 -17.05 6.80 -1.06
N VAL A 196 -16.07 5.89 -1.16
CA VAL A 196 -15.68 5.27 -2.44
C VAL A 196 -16.80 4.37 -2.96
N LEU A 197 -17.42 3.57 -2.10
CA LEU A 197 -18.60 2.76 -2.47
C LEU A 197 -19.73 3.64 -3.01
N GLU A 198 -20.02 4.73 -2.31
CA GLU A 198 -21.04 5.70 -2.70
C GLU A 198 -20.70 6.41 -4.02
N TRP A 199 -19.42 6.76 -4.24
CA TRP A 199 -18.96 7.30 -5.50
C TRP A 199 -19.19 6.31 -6.65
N TRP A 200 -18.83 5.04 -6.47
CA TRP A 200 -19.07 4.01 -7.48
C TRP A 200 -20.55 3.84 -7.79
N LYS A 201 -21.43 3.85 -6.78
CA LYS A 201 -22.89 3.83 -7.00
C LYS A 201 -23.37 5.04 -7.80
N LYS A 202 -22.92 6.25 -7.45
CA LYS A 202 -23.31 7.51 -8.14
C LYS A 202 -22.71 7.67 -9.53
N SER A 203 -21.58 7.02 -9.79
CA SER A 203 -20.86 7.12 -11.07
C SER A 203 -21.66 6.60 -12.27
N GLY A 204 -22.66 5.73 -12.03
CA GLY A 204 -23.42 5.06 -13.09
C GLY A 204 -22.62 3.97 -13.84
N PHE A 205 -21.43 3.61 -13.36
CA PHE A 205 -20.66 2.48 -13.91
C PHE A 205 -21.18 1.11 -13.44
N LEU A 206 -21.89 1.09 -12.31
CA LEU A 206 -22.52 -0.11 -11.75
C LEU A 206 -23.97 -0.19 -12.26
N ASP A 207 -24.23 -1.00 -13.29
CA ASP A 207 -25.59 -1.42 -13.66
C ASP A 207 -25.95 -2.63 -12.79
N ASP A 208 -27.09 -2.59 -12.10
CA ASP A 208 -27.58 -3.68 -11.24
C ASP A 208 -27.90 -4.96 -12.02
N ARG A 209 -28.04 -4.86 -13.33
CA ARG A 209 -28.18 -6.00 -14.26
C ARG A 209 -26.83 -6.55 -14.73
N ASN A 210 -25.72 -5.94 -14.33
CA ASN A 210 -24.38 -6.43 -14.65
C ASN A 210 -24.02 -7.61 -13.74
N GLU A 211 -24.45 -8.80 -14.14
CA GLU A 211 -24.25 -10.07 -13.41
C GLU A 211 -22.76 -10.34 -13.11
N ASP A 212 -21.83 -9.80 -13.90
CA ASP A 212 -20.39 -9.97 -13.70
C ASP A 212 -19.85 -9.25 -12.45
N ILE A 213 -20.42 -8.09 -12.08
CA ILE A 213 -19.95 -7.30 -10.93
C ILE A 213 -20.67 -7.73 -9.65
N PHE A 214 -21.96 -8.04 -9.78
CA PHE A 214 -22.80 -8.52 -8.68
C PHE A 214 -22.86 -10.05 -8.61
N GLU A 215 -21.83 -10.71 -9.14
CA GLU A 215 -21.69 -12.16 -8.98
C GLU A 215 -21.73 -12.49 -7.48
N PRO A 216 -22.57 -13.45 -7.05
CA PRO A 216 -22.70 -13.91 -5.68
C PRO A 216 -21.39 -13.96 -4.90
N LEU A 217 -20.37 -14.57 -5.50
CA LEU A 217 -19.04 -14.73 -4.92
C LEU A 217 -18.36 -13.40 -4.58
N PHE A 218 -18.48 -12.37 -5.43
CA PHE A 218 -17.81 -11.08 -5.21
C PHE A 218 -18.54 -10.23 -4.18
N THR A 219 -19.86 -10.30 -4.13
CA THR A 219 -20.67 -9.59 -3.12
C THR A 219 -20.49 -10.19 -1.73
N ALA A 220 -20.52 -11.53 -1.63
CA ALA A 220 -20.17 -12.27 -0.42
C ALA A 220 -18.76 -11.92 0.06
N GLN A 221 -17.77 -11.96 -0.84
CA GLN A 221 -16.40 -11.58 -0.50
C GLN A 221 -16.30 -10.12 0.00
N ALA A 222 -17.10 -9.19 -0.51
CA ALA A 222 -17.08 -7.81 -0.06
C ALA A 222 -17.55 -7.69 1.41
N LEU A 223 -18.64 -8.39 1.77
CA LEU A 223 -19.18 -8.45 3.13
C LEU A 223 -18.25 -9.20 4.09
N ASP A 224 -17.60 -10.27 3.62
CA ASP A 224 -16.59 -11.02 4.38
C ASP A 224 -15.40 -10.13 4.73
N LEU A 225 -14.91 -9.34 3.77
CA LEU A 225 -13.78 -8.44 3.96
C LEU A 225 -14.13 -7.25 4.87
N ALA A 226 -15.35 -6.72 4.76
CA ALA A 226 -15.84 -5.71 5.69
C ALA A 226 -15.91 -6.26 7.12
N SER A 227 -16.39 -7.50 7.26
CA SER A 227 -16.51 -8.17 8.56
C SER A 227 -15.15 -8.50 9.18
N GLN A 228 -14.20 -8.95 8.35
CA GLN A 228 -12.82 -9.24 8.74
C GLN A 228 -12.09 -8.01 9.32
N ASN A 229 -12.42 -6.80 8.84
CA ASN A 229 -11.74 -5.56 9.23
C ASN A 229 -12.59 -4.69 10.17
N GLY A 230 -13.76 -5.16 10.60
CA GLY A 230 -14.58 -4.45 11.59
C GLY A 230 -15.43 -3.30 11.02
N PHE A 231 -15.70 -3.27 9.72
CA PHE A 231 -16.34 -2.12 9.06
C PHE A 231 -17.88 -2.22 9.01
N VAL A 232 -18.54 -1.98 10.13
CA VAL A 232 -20.02 -1.96 10.23
C VAL A 232 -20.65 -0.98 9.23
N GLY A 233 -20.09 0.22 9.06
CA GLY A 233 -20.63 1.21 8.12
C GLY A 233 -20.62 0.75 6.65
N VAL A 234 -19.71 -0.16 6.27
CA VAL A 234 -19.73 -0.79 4.94
C VAL A 234 -20.89 -1.77 4.83
N LEU A 235 -21.13 -2.57 5.87
CA LEU A 235 -22.25 -3.53 5.91
C LEU A 235 -23.59 -2.80 5.83
N GLU A 236 -23.75 -1.72 6.60
CA GLU A 236 -24.93 -0.84 6.53
C GLU A 236 -25.11 -0.23 5.14
N TRP A 237 -24.02 0.20 4.51
CA TRP A 237 -24.06 0.73 3.16
C TRP A 237 -24.52 -0.34 2.15
N TRP A 238 -24.04 -1.59 2.25
CA TRP A 238 -24.48 -2.67 1.37
C TRP A 238 -25.98 -2.93 1.48
N VAL A 239 -26.52 -2.99 2.70
CA VAL A 239 -27.97 -3.14 2.95
C VAL A 239 -28.75 -1.95 2.41
N GLY A 240 -28.28 -0.71 2.65
CA GLY A 240 -28.93 0.51 2.17
C GLY A 240 -28.70 0.81 0.69
N SER A 241 -27.79 0.10 0.03
CA SER A 241 -27.39 0.38 -1.35
C SER A 241 -28.49 0.04 -2.36
N GLY A 242 -29.33 -0.96 -2.04
CA GLY A 242 -30.31 -1.54 -2.95
C GLY A 242 -29.72 -2.53 -3.95
N PHE A 243 -28.41 -2.82 -3.90
CA PHE A 243 -27.79 -3.85 -4.72
C PHE A 243 -28.16 -5.25 -4.23
N ARG A 244 -28.20 -6.21 -5.16
CA ARG A 244 -28.26 -7.63 -4.80
C ARG A 244 -26.90 -8.04 -4.24
N PHE A 245 -26.92 -8.73 -3.12
CA PHE A 245 -25.73 -9.30 -2.51
C PHE A 245 -26.07 -10.64 -1.86
N GLU A 246 -25.06 -11.49 -1.72
CA GLU A 246 -25.16 -12.71 -0.93
C GLU A 246 -24.30 -12.60 0.32
N THR A 247 -24.75 -13.25 1.38
CA THR A 247 -23.99 -13.37 2.62
C THR A 247 -23.31 -14.71 2.68
N SER A 248 -22.10 -14.75 3.23
CA SER A 248 -21.42 -16.00 3.50
C SER A 248 -21.22 -16.19 5.00
N ARG A 249 -21.15 -17.46 5.42
CA ARG A 249 -20.80 -17.84 6.79
C ARG A 249 -19.39 -17.37 7.19
N GLN A 250 -18.52 -17.15 6.22
CA GLN A 250 -17.15 -16.68 6.45
C GLN A 250 -17.12 -15.30 7.10
N ALA A 251 -18.13 -14.44 6.86
CA ALA A 251 -18.24 -13.14 7.51
C ALA A 251 -18.24 -13.23 9.05
N LEU A 252 -18.99 -14.18 9.61
CA LEU A 252 -19.06 -14.41 11.07
C LEU A 252 -17.75 -14.94 11.63
N LEU A 253 -17.13 -15.91 10.93
CA LEU A 253 -15.86 -16.51 11.36
C LEU A 253 -14.73 -15.47 11.32
N LEU A 254 -14.65 -14.67 10.25
CA LEU A 254 -13.63 -13.64 10.11
C LEU A 254 -13.80 -12.51 11.13
N ALA A 255 -15.03 -12.07 11.41
CA ALA A 255 -15.29 -11.10 12.47
C ALA A 255 -14.88 -11.65 13.85
N SER A 256 -15.18 -12.93 14.11
CA SER A 256 -14.83 -13.61 15.36
C SER A 256 -13.31 -13.71 15.55
N LEU A 257 -12.59 -14.21 14.55
CA LEU A 257 -11.13 -14.37 14.59
C LEU A 257 -10.40 -13.04 14.77
N ASN A 258 -10.94 -11.94 14.25
CA ASN A 258 -10.33 -10.60 14.35
C ASN A 258 -10.84 -9.79 15.55
N GLY A 259 -11.70 -10.35 16.41
CA GLY A 259 -12.13 -9.69 17.64
C GLY A 259 -13.24 -8.65 17.47
N HIS A 260 -13.94 -8.63 16.33
CA HIS A 260 -14.90 -7.58 15.96
C HIS A 260 -16.32 -7.88 16.47
N VAL A 261 -16.53 -7.73 17.78
CA VAL A 261 -17.84 -7.94 18.42
C VAL A 261 -18.94 -7.02 17.85
N GLU A 262 -18.61 -5.77 17.51
CA GLU A 262 -19.58 -4.82 16.93
C GLU A 262 -20.16 -5.32 15.59
N VAL A 263 -19.34 -6.01 14.79
CA VAL A 263 -19.78 -6.63 13.54
C VAL A 263 -20.69 -7.83 13.82
N LEU A 264 -20.37 -8.65 14.81
CA LEU A 264 -21.21 -9.79 15.20
C LEU A 264 -22.58 -9.33 15.72
N ASP A 265 -22.61 -8.28 16.54
CA ASP A 265 -23.85 -7.64 16.99
C ASP A 265 -24.66 -7.08 15.83
N TRP A 266 -24.00 -6.46 14.85
CA TRP A 266 -24.67 -5.97 13.64
C TRP A 266 -25.29 -7.12 12.84
N TRP A 267 -24.53 -8.19 12.58
CA TRP A 267 -25.03 -9.37 11.87
C TRP A 267 -26.25 -9.98 12.58
N ARG A 268 -26.22 -10.07 13.91
CA ARG A 268 -27.36 -10.55 14.71
C ARG A 268 -28.59 -9.68 14.52
N ARG A 269 -28.44 -8.36 14.62
CA ARG A 269 -29.55 -7.41 14.47
C ARG A 269 -30.10 -7.37 13.05
N SER A 270 -29.25 -7.63 12.06
CA SER A 270 -29.65 -7.64 10.65
C SER A 270 -30.57 -8.81 10.28
N GLY A 271 -30.45 -9.95 10.97
CA GLY A 271 -31.18 -11.17 10.64
C GLY A 271 -30.81 -11.78 9.28
N LEU A 272 -29.66 -11.39 8.70
CA LEU A 272 -29.23 -11.82 7.37
C LEU A 272 -28.45 -13.14 7.36
N VAL A 273 -27.97 -13.58 8.53
CA VAL A 273 -27.14 -14.78 8.67
C VAL A 273 -27.58 -15.59 9.89
N ASP A 274 -27.52 -16.92 9.75
CA ASP A 274 -27.77 -17.85 10.84
C ASP A 274 -26.52 -18.03 11.70
N PHE A 275 -26.71 -18.12 13.01
CA PHE A 275 -25.62 -18.23 14.01
C PHE A 275 -25.32 -19.68 14.41
N GLU A 276 -25.81 -20.67 13.66
CA GLU A 276 -25.57 -22.08 13.93
C GLU A 276 -24.12 -22.48 13.60
N LEU A 277 -23.23 -22.59 14.59
CA LEU A 277 -21.85 -23.05 14.39
C LEU A 277 -21.74 -24.58 14.37
N SER A 278 -20.94 -25.13 13.44
CA SER A 278 -20.53 -26.54 13.44
C SER A 278 -19.58 -26.80 14.60
N GLU A 279 -19.41 -28.07 14.98
CA GLU A 279 -18.54 -28.45 16.10
C GLU A 279 -17.11 -27.91 15.94
N GLY A 280 -16.53 -28.01 14.73
CA GLY A 280 -15.19 -27.49 14.45
C GLY A 280 -15.09 -25.96 14.51
N GLU A 281 -16.15 -25.23 14.14
CA GLU A 281 -16.14 -23.76 14.25
C GLU A 281 -16.36 -23.30 15.69
N ARG A 282 -17.15 -24.04 16.49
CA ARG A 282 -17.27 -23.78 17.93
C ARG A 282 -15.93 -23.95 18.61
N GLU A 283 -15.21 -25.03 18.30
CA GLU A 283 -13.86 -25.26 18.82
C GLU A 283 -12.94 -24.09 18.44
N MET A 284 -12.90 -23.69 17.17
CA MET A 284 -12.11 -22.55 16.69
C MET A 284 -12.46 -21.25 17.42
N VAL A 285 -13.75 -20.96 17.64
CA VAL A 285 -14.17 -19.77 18.38
C VAL A 285 -13.67 -19.79 19.81
N LEU A 286 -13.67 -20.94 20.47
CA LEU A 286 -13.24 -21.06 21.87
C LEU A 286 -11.72 -21.04 22.04
N THR A 287 -10.95 -21.48 21.03
CA THR A 287 -9.48 -21.64 21.14
C THR A 287 -8.68 -20.53 20.46
N GLU A 288 -9.14 -20.01 19.32
CA GLU A 288 -8.37 -19.09 18.47
C GLU A 288 -8.88 -17.64 18.53
N CYS A 289 -10.11 -17.40 19.02
CA CYS A 289 -10.67 -16.04 19.05
C CYS A 289 -10.29 -15.27 20.32
N PRO A 290 -10.29 -13.93 20.28
CA PRO A 290 -10.04 -13.10 21.44
C PRO A 290 -11.11 -13.27 22.56
N PRO A 291 -10.76 -13.04 23.84
CA PRO A 291 -11.66 -13.32 24.98
C PRO A 291 -13.03 -12.63 24.91
N ASN A 292 -13.08 -11.39 24.42
CA ASN A 292 -14.32 -10.64 24.24
C ASN A 292 -15.29 -11.33 23.25
N VAL A 293 -14.75 -11.99 22.23
CA VAL A 293 -15.55 -12.77 21.27
C VAL A 293 -16.02 -14.08 21.89
N VAL A 294 -15.16 -14.76 22.66
CA VAL A 294 -15.52 -15.98 23.40
C VAL A 294 -16.68 -15.69 24.36
N GLU A 295 -16.59 -14.61 25.13
CA GLU A 295 -17.67 -14.17 26.03
C GLU A 295 -18.95 -13.85 25.27
N TRP A 296 -18.85 -13.19 24.11
CA TRP A 296 -19.99 -12.86 23.26
C TRP A 296 -20.72 -14.11 22.74
N TRP A 297 -19.97 -15.13 22.30
CA TRP A 297 -20.56 -16.41 21.88
C TRP A 297 -21.10 -17.22 23.07
N SER A 298 -20.51 -17.07 24.27
CA SER A 298 -20.89 -17.84 25.46
C SER A 298 -22.08 -17.24 26.25
N SER A 299 -22.35 -15.94 26.11
CA SER A 299 -23.32 -15.18 26.93
C SER A 299 -24.80 -15.37 26.55
N GLU A 300 -25.23 -16.59 26.22
CA GLU A 300 -26.60 -16.91 25.75
C GLU A 300 -27.01 -16.28 24.41
N ALA A 301 -26.01 -15.96 23.60
CA ALA A 301 -26.20 -15.30 22.32
C ALA A 301 -25.62 -16.13 21.15
N GLY A 302 -25.06 -17.32 21.44
CA GLY A 302 -24.38 -18.22 20.49
C GLY A 302 -24.89 -19.67 20.43
N VAL A 303 -25.92 -20.05 21.18
CA VAL A 303 -26.54 -21.40 21.07
C VAL A 303 -28.03 -21.32 21.39
N LYS A 304 -28.86 -21.19 20.36
CA LYS A 304 -30.15 -21.87 20.27
C LYS A 304 -30.43 -22.20 18.82
#